data_AF-A0A2N7TMU2-F1
#
_entry.id   AF-A0A2N7TMU2-F1
#
_cell.length_a   1.000
_cell.length_b   1.000
_cell.length_c   1.000
_cell.angle_alpha   90.00
_cell.angle_beta   90.00
_cell.angle_gamma   90.00
#
_symmetry.space_group_name_H-M   'P 1'
#
loop_
_entity.id
_entity.type
_entity.pdbx_description
1 polymer ?
#
loop_
_entity_poly.entity_id
_entity_poly.type
_entity_poly.pdbx_seq_one_letter_code
_entity_poly.pdbx_strand_id
1 'polypeptide(L)' 'MRLINHINAPQTKAFAKHCFEEKSSEQLRAAAKEKPDESVLSDCGITEGQYEEAVAAALAELEA' A
#
# COMPACT_ATOMS: atom_id res chain seq x y z
N MET A 1 -8.17 10.17 -1.96
CA MET A 1 -6.90 9.60 -2.49
C MET A 1 -5.82 10.67 -2.72
N ARG A 2 -5.70 11.71 -1.89
CA ARG A 2 -4.72 12.78 -2.08
C ARG A 2 -3.28 12.32 -1.81
N LEU A 3 -3.06 11.54 -0.75
CA LEU A 3 -1.77 10.98 -0.34
C LEU A 3 -1.30 9.90 -1.31
N ILE A 4 -2.21 8.97 -1.67
CA ILE A 4 -1.95 7.95 -2.70
C ILE A 4 -1.55 8.59 -4.04
N ASN A 5 -2.12 9.75 -4.37
CA ASN A 5 -1.81 10.45 -5.61
C ASN A 5 -0.40 11.05 -5.67
N HIS A 6 0.27 11.25 -4.53
CA HIS A 6 1.66 11.74 -4.46
C HIS A 6 2.71 10.65 -4.72
N ILE A 7 2.32 9.38 -4.74
CA ILE A 7 3.22 8.28 -5.08
C ILE A 7 3.59 8.40 -6.57
N ASN A 8 4.88 8.58 -6.85
CA ASN A 8 5.40 8.76 -8.20
C ASN A 8 5.55 7.43 -8.96
N ALA A 9 5.76 6.32 -8.24
CA ALA A 9 5.89 5.00 -8.82
C ALA A 9 4.48 4.48 -9.22
N PRO A 10 4.20 4.24 -10.50
CA PRO A 10 2.84 3.92 -10.97
C PRO A 10 2.32 2.58 -10.42
N GLN A 11 3.17 1.56 -10.29
CA GLN A 11 2.81 0.26 -9.71
C GLN A 11 2.50 0.39 -8.22
N THR A 12 3.37 1.09 -7.48
CA THR A 12 3.17 1.40 -6.05
C THR A 12 1.86 2.15 -5.81
N LYS A 13 1.57 3.14 -6.66
CA LYS A 13 0.33 3.91 -6.61
C LYS A 13 -0.90 3.03 -6.88
N ALA A 14 -0.84 2.17 -7.88
CA ALA A 14 -1.92 1.23 -8.18
C ALA A 14 -2.17 0.26 -7.03
N PHE A 15 -1.10 -0.27 -6.43
CA PHE A 15 -1.19 -1.14 -5.26
C PHE A 15 -1.77 -0.41 -4.04
N ALA A 16 -1.34 0.82 -3.77
CA ALA A 16 -1.87 1.66 -2.70
C ALA A 16 -3.38 1.92 -2.90
N LYS A 17 -3.79 2.19 -4.15
CA LYS A 17 -5.20 2.37 -4.51
C LYS A 17 -6.02 1.11 -4.24
N HIS A 18 -5.53 -0.05 -4.68
CA HIS A 18 -6.16 -1.34 -4.43
C HIS A 18 -6.27 -1.64 -2.92
N CYS A 19 -5.20 -1.39 -2.16
CA CYS A 19 -5.20 -1.52 -0.71
C CYS A 19 -6.24 -0.63 -0.04
N PHE A 20 -6.37 0.63 -0.47
CA PHE A 20 -7.37 1.57 0.05
C PHE A 20 -8.81 1.14 -0.26
N GLU A 21 -9.05 0.54 -1.43
CA GLU A 21 -10.38 0.14 -1.88
C GLU A 21 -10.83 -1.19 -1.25
N GLU A 22 -9.91 -2.13 -1.03
CA GLU A 22 -10.23 -3.51 -0.59
C GLU A 22 -9.97 -3.77 0.90
N LYS A 23 -9.12 -2.98 1.56
CA LYS A 23 -8.71 -3.22 2.96
C LYS A 23 -9.20 -2.11 3.89
N SER A 24 -9.62 -2.52 5.08
CA SER A 24 -9.89 -1.60 6.19
C SER A 24 -8.60 -1.06 6.82
N SER A 25 -8.69 0.06 7.54
CA SER A 25 -7.56 0.66 8.27
C SER A 25 -6.89 -0.31 9.24
N GLU A 26 -7.65 -1.19 9.90
CA GLU A 26 -7.11 -2.25 10.77
C GLU A 26 -6.25 -3.26 10.00
N GLN A 27 -6.69 -3.69 8.82
CA GLN A 27 -5.95 -4.63 7.96
C GLN A 27 -4.67 -3.98 7.41
N LEU A 28 -4.72 -2.69 7.08
CA LEU A 28 -3.54 -1.95 6.63
C LEU A 28 -2.55 -1.70 7.78
N ARG A 29 -3.02 -1.46 9.00
CA ARG A 29 -2.16 -1.37 10.19
C ARG A 29 -1.46 -2.70 10.51
N ALA A 30 -2.13 -3.83 10.29
CA ALA A 30 -1.50 -5.14 10.40
C ALA A 30 -0.44 -5.33 9.30
N ALA A 31 -0.81 -5.07 8.05
CA ALA A 31 0.09 -5.14 6.90
C ALA A 31 1.32 -4.22 7.00
N ALA A 32 1.20 -3.06 7.67
CA ALA A 32 2.32 -2.14 7.90
C ALA A 32 3.30 -2.64 8.99
N LYS A 33 2.88 -3.59 9.83
CA LYS A 33 3.71 -4.18 10.90
C LYS A 33 4.30 -5.52 10.52
N GLU A 34 3.71 -6.19 9.52
CA GLU A 34 4.13 -7.47 9.01
C GLU A 34 5.01 -7.30 7.77
N LYS A 35 5.95 -8.22 7.56
CA LYS A 35 6.70 -8.24 6.31
C LYS A 35 5.78 -8.66 5.17
N PRO A 36 5.84 -7.99 4.01
CA PRO A 36 5.07 -8.42 2.85
C PRO A 36 5.49 -9.81 2.39
N ASP A 37 4.50 -10.62 2.00
CA ASP A 37 4.75 -11.88 1.30
C ASP A 37 5.49 -11.64 -0.02
N GLU A 38 6.51 -12.46 -0.28
CA GLU A 38 7.31 -12.39 -1.51
C GLU A 38 6.47 -12.58 -2.77
N SER A 39 5.41 -13.40 -2.67
CA SER A 39 4.40 -13.55 -3.73
C SER A 39 3.69 -12.24 -4.03
N VAL A 40 3.27 -11.49 -3.01
CA VAL A 40 2.56 -10.20 -3.20
C VAL A 40 3.49 -9.19 -3.87
N LEU A 41 4.75 -9.12 -3.44
CA LEU A 41 5.77 -8.27 -4.06
C LEU A 41 5.96 -8.62 -5.54
N SER A 42 6.02 -9.91 -5.86
CA SER A 42 6.22 -10.43 -7.22
C SER A 42 4.99 -10.19 -8.11
N ASP A 43 3.79 -10.52 -7.64
CA ASP A 43 2.52 -10.34 -8.36
C ASP A 43 2.23 -8.87 -8.66
N CYS A 44 2.58 -7.98 -7.71
CA CYS A 44 2.40 -6.54 -7.88
C CYS A 44 3.57 -5.87 -8.61
N GLY A 45 4.70 -6.59 -8.77
CA GLY A 45 5.92 -6.06 -9.36
C GLY A 45 6.52 -4.90 -8.58
N ILE A 46 6.43 -4.93 -7.23
CA ILE A 46 6.91 -3.87 -6.34
C ILE A 46 7.97 -4.41 -5.37
N THR A 47 8.83 -3.53 -4.87
CA THR A 47 9.81 -3.85 -3.82
C THR A 47 9.20 -3.77 -2.42
N GLU A 48 9.90 -4.32 -1.41
CA GLU A 48 9.49 -4.21 0.00
C GLU A 48 9.26 -2.73 0.41
N GLY A 49 10.19 -1.83 0.06
CA GLY A 49 10.03 -0.40 0.38
C GLY A 49 8.86 0.27 -0.36
N GLN A 50 8.55 -0.17 -1.58
CA GLN A 50 7.37 0.31 -2.30
C GLN A 50 6.08 -0.23 -1.68
N TYR A 51 6.07 -1.47 -1.21
CA TYR A 51 4.94 -2.03 -0.47
C TYR A 51 4.67 -1.22 0.80
N GLU A 52 5.71 -0.94 1.60
CA GLU A 52 5.59 -0.13 2.80
C GLU A 52 5.06 1.28 2.51
N GLU A 53 5.58 1.95 1.47
CA GLU A 53 5.10 3.25 1.02
C GLU A 53 3.62 3.20 0.63
N ALA A 54 3.21 2.17 -0.12
CA ALA A 54 1.83 2.02 -0.58
C ALA A 54 0.85 1.75 0.57
N VAL A 55 1.18 0.85 1.49
CA VAL A 55 0.36 0.53 2.65
C VAL A 55 0.26 1.74 3.58
N ALA A 56 1.36 2.44 3.83
CA ALA A 56 1.37 3.64 4.65
C ALA A 56 0.52 4.76 4.05
N ALA A 57 0.62 5.00 2.74
CA ALA A 57 -0.18 6.00 2.06
C ALA A 57 -1.66 5.64 2.04
N ALA A 58 -2.00 4.37 1.81
CA ALA A 58 -3.38 3.89 1.85
C ALA A 58 -3.99 4.01 3.25
N LEU A 59 -3.23 3.66 4.29
CA LEU A 59 -3.64 3.79 5.68
C LEU A 59 -3.87 5.26 6.05
N ALA A 60 -2.90 6.12 5.77
CA ALA A 60 -3.00 7.54 6.05
C ALA A 60 -4.16 8.20 5.30
N GLU A 61 -4.53 7.70 4.11
CA GLU A 61 -5.70 8.20 3.37
C GLU A 61 -7.03 7.78 4.01
N LEU A 62 -7.12 6.58 4.60
CA LEU A 62 -8.33 6.15 5.33
C LEU A 62 -8.49 6.86 6.68
N GLU A 63 -7.37 7.29 7.28
CA GLU A 63 -7.35 7.92 8.60
C GLU A 63 -7.40 9.45 8.56
N ALA A 64 -7.26 10.07 7.38
CA ALA A 64 -7.32 11.52 7.16
C ALA A 64 -8.75 12.05 7.05
#